data_AF-A0A6A7C9V5-F1
#
_entry.id   AF-A0A6A7C9V5-F1
#
_cell.length_a   1.000
_cell.length_b   1.000
_cell.length_c   1.000
_cell.angle_alpha   90.00
_cell.angle_beta   90.00
_cell.angle_gamma   90.00
#
_symmetry.space_group_name_H-M   'P 1'
#
loop_
_entity.id
_entity.type
_entity.pdbx_description
1 polymer ?
#
loop_
_entity_poly.entity_id
_entity_poly.type
_entity_poly.pdbx_seq_one_letter_code
_entity_poly.pdbx_strand_id
1 'polypeptide(L)'
;MSFQTFRAGLPPPSTAFAIAIGLVDITIFGIAGLANPREFGNAYGLPLGREHDNQQDESAQKKGYILALASRNIQNGVLLLTLGCYLRDRRALGASVAVMAISAVADAWIVGKFGVKEMVWGHVFGFCTAVGGGGWLLRGLIS
;
A
#
# COMPACT_ATOMS: atom_id res chain seq x y z
N MET A 1 17.62 11.59 -32.05
CA MET A 1 17.62 10.51 -31.04
C MET A 1 16.29 9.79 -31.14
N SER A 2 16.29 8.51 -31.51
CA SER A 2 15.04 7.77 -31.72
C SER A 2 14.39 7.45 -30.37
N PHE A 3 13.05 7.36 -30.34
CA PHE A 3 12.27 7.01 -29.15
C PHE A 3 12.68 5.66 -28.53
N GLN A 4 13.38 4.81 -29.29
CA GLN A 4 13.95 3.54 -28.82
C GLN A 4 15.14 3.75 -27.88
N THR A 5 15.96 4.79 -28.08
CA THR A 5 17.10 5.10 -27.20
C THR A 5 16.63 5.60 -25.83
N PHE A 6 15.50 6.32 -25.75
CA PHE A 6 14.91 6.79 -24.49
C PHE A 6 14.43 5.63 -23.59
N ARG A 7 13.90 4.56 -24.19
CA ARG A 7 13.45 3.37 -23.43
C ARG A 7 14.59 2.45 -22.98
N ALA A 8 15.79 2.60 -23.54
CA ALA A 8 16.92 1.72 -23.26
C ALA A 8 17.43 1.81 -21.81
N GLY A 9 17.15 2.91 -21.09
CA GLY A 9 17.54 3.10 -19.69
C GLY A 9 16.39 3.01 -18.67
N LEU A 10 15.14 2.89 -19.12
CA LEU A 10 13.98 2.93 -18.23
C LEU A 10 13.58 1.51 -17.79
N PRO A 11 13.16 1.34 -16.53
CA PRO A 11 12.59 0.08 -16.10
C PRO A 11 11.38 -0.27 -16.96
N PRO A 12 11.12 -1.56 -17.19
CA PRO A 12 9.88 -2.01 -17.82
C PRO A 12 8.68 -1.38 -17.11
N PRO A 13 7.55 -1.14 -17.83
CA PRO A 13 6.37 -0.52 -17.24
C PRO A 13 5.91 -1.18 -15.93
N SER A 14 6.08 -2.50 -15.81
CA SER A 14 5.74 -3.27 -14.61
C SER A 14 6.56 -2.88 -13.39
N THR A 15 7.87 -2.82 -13.59
CA THR A 15 8.82 -2.44 -12.57
C THR A 15 8.67 -0.96 -12.21
N ALA A 16 8.45 -0.08 -13.19
CA ALA A 16 8.22 1.34 -12.96
C ALA A 16 6.97 1.58 -12.08
N PHE A 17 5.88 0.87 -12.36
CA PHE A 17 4.67 0.93 -11.56
C PHE A 17 4.90 0.43 -10.13
N ALA A 18 5.57 -0.70 -9.96
CA ALA A 18 5.88 -1.23 -8.64
C ALA A 18 6.79 -0.30 -7.82
N ILE A 19 7.75 0.37 -8.46
CA ILE A 19 8.57 1.40 -7.82
C ILE A 19 7.71 2.58 -7.37
N ALA A 20 6.80 3.05 -8.22
CA ALA A 20 5.89 4.14 -7.87
C ALA A 20 4.99 3.77 -6.67
N ILE A 21 4.42 2.57 -6.67
CA ILE A 21 3.65 2.06 -5.52
C ILE A 21 4.53 1.96 -4.28
N GLY A 22 5.76 1.44 -4.39
CA GLY A 22 6.67 1.35 -3.26
C GLY A 22 7.04 2.70 -2.65
N LEU A 23 7.18 3.74 -3.48
CA LEU A 23 7.38 5.11 -3.02
C LEU A 23 6.15 5.68 -2.30
N VAL A 24 4.95 5.45 -2.85
CA VAL A 24 3.69 5.87 -2.22
C VAL A 24 3.49 5.17 -0.87
N ASP A 25 3.80 3.89 -0.79
CA ASP A 25 3.71 3.08 0.42
C ASP A 25 4.64 3.57 1.53
N ILE A 26 5.87 3.93 1.19
CA ILE A 26 6.81 4.50 2.17
C ILE A 26 6.35 5.90 2.59
N THR A 27 5.95 6.75 1.64
CA THR A 27 5.71 8.17 1.93
C THR A 27 4.33 8.43 2.50
N ILE A 28 3.29 8.22 1.70
CA ILE A 28 1.90 8.55 2.02
C ILE A 28 1.34 7.57 3.05
N PHE A 29 1.49 6.26 2.80
CA PHE A 29 0.87 5.28 3.68
C PHE A 29 1.74 4.89 4.88
N GLY A 30 3.03 5.18 4.82
CA GLY A 30 4.02 4.84 5.83
C GLY A 30 4.39 6.02 6.72
N ILE A 31 5.29 6.87 6.24
CA ILE A 31 5.85 8.01 6.98
C ILE A 31 4.75 8.99 7.40
N ALA A 32 3.84 9.38 6.50
CA ALA A 32 2.76 10.30 6.85
C ALA A 32 1.78 9.65 7.84
N GLY A 33 1.54 8.34 7.74
CA GLY A 33 0.75 7.57 8.71
C GLY A 33 1.38 7.51 10.11
N LEU A 34 2.71 7.38 10.18
CA LEU A 34 3.45 7.44 11.46
C LEU A 34 3.49 8.86 12.04
N ALA A 35 3.64 9.87 11.19
CA ALA A 35 3.69 11.27 11.61
C ALA A 35 2.35 11.78 12.14
N ASN A 36 1.24 11.42 11.47
CA ASN A 36 -0.12 11.89 11.79
C ASN A 36 -1.12 10.72 11.84
N PRO A 37 -1.03 9.83 12.85
CA PRO A 37 -1.86 8.62 12.92
C PRO A 37 -3.36 8.90 13.05
N ARG A 38 -3.75 10.08 13.54
CA ARG A 38 -5.16 10.48 13.65
C ARG A 38 -5.77 10.80 12.29
N GLU A 39 -5.10 11.62 11.51
CA GLU A 39 -5.56 12.01 10.17
C GLU A 39 -5.50 10.80 9.23
N PHE A 40 -4.43 10.02 9.33
CA PHE A 40 -4.29 8.76 8.61
C PHE A 40 -5.39 7.77 9.00
N GLY A 41 -5.67 7.56 10.29
CA GLY A 41 -6.76 6.71 10.75
C GLY A 41 -8.11 7.14 10.19
N ASN A 42 -8.40 8.44 10.19
CA ASN A 42 -9.64 8.98 9.61
C ASN A 42 -9.73 8.68 8.10
N ALA A 43 -8.66 8.92 7.34
CA ALA A 43 -8.62 8.64 5.90
C ALA A 43 -8.65 7.13 5.59
N TYR A 44 -8.10 6.32 6.49
CA TYR A 44 -8.08 4.86 6.41
C TYR A 44 -9.42 4.23 6.84
N GLY A 45 -10.35 5.00 7.40
CA GLY A 45 -11.64 4.52 7.89
C GLY A 45 -11.62 3.92 9.30
N LEU A 46 -10.54 4.14 10.06
CA LEU A 46 -10.37 3.75 11.46
C LEU A 46 -10.17 4.99 12.34
N PRO A 47 -11.23 5.79 12.59
CA PRO A 47 -11.10 7.04 13.32
C PRO A 47 -10.68 6.80 14.78
N LEU A 48 -9.66 7.55 15.21
CA LEU A 48 -9.31 7.64 16.63
C LEU A 48 -10.34 8.55 17.30
N GLY A 49 -11.03 8.04 18.33
CA GLY A 49 -11.98 8.79 19.14
C GLY A 49 -11.39 10.10 19.68
N ARG A 50 -12.23 11.05 20.09
CA ARG A 50 -11.76 12.26 20.77
C ARG A 50 -11.27 11.85 22.17
N GLU A 51 -10.17 12.45 22.64
CA GLU A 51 -9.52 12.19 23.94
C GLU A 51 -10.42 12.43 25.18
N HIS A 52 -11.70 12.74 24.98
CA HIS A 52 -12.66 13.05 26.04
C HIS A 52 -13.54 11.87 26.48
N ASP A 53 -13.41 10.69 25.86
CA ASP A 53 -14.07 9.47 26.30
C ASP A 53 -13.19 8.70 27.29
N ASN A 54 -13.80 8.15 28.36
CA ASN A 54 -13.19 7.27 29.37
C ASN A 54 -12.65 5.92 28.80
N GLN A 55 -12.33 5.87 27.50
CA GLN A 55 -11.85 4.72 26.74
C GLN A 55 -10.38 4.89 26.36
N GLN A 56 -9.54 5.32 27.31
CA GLN A 56 -8.14 5.61 27.08
C GLN A 56 -7.39 4.37 26.54
N ASP A 57 -7.68 3.18 27.08
CA ASP A 57 -7.06 1.92 26.66
C ASP A 57 -7.47 1.50 25.24
N GLU A 58 -8.74 1.65 24.85
CA GLU A 58 -9.23 1.32 23.51
C GLU A 58 -8.66 2.29 22.46
N SER A 59 -8.52 3.57 22.82
CA SER A 59 -7.90 4.58 21.97
C SER A 59 -6.40 4.31 21.74
N ALA A 60 -5.70 3.85 22.78
CA ALA A 60 -4.28 3.47 22.71
C ALA A 60 -4.08 2.23 21.83
N GLN A 61 -4.94 1.21 21.97
CA GLN A 61 -4.91 0.01 21.13
C GLN A 61 -5.17 0.35 19.65
N LYS A 62 -6.20 1.15 19.33
CA LYS A 62 -6.49 1.60 17.96
C LYS A 62 -5.33 2.40 17.37
N LYS A 63 -4.72 3.29 18.16
CA LYS A 63 -3.55 4.06 17.73
C LYS A 63 -2.36 3.14 17.43
N GLY A 64 -2.10 2.16 18.30
CA GLY A 64 -1.08 1.14 18.07
C GLY A 64 -1.32 0.34 16.79
N TYR A 65 -2.56 -0.04 16.53
CA TYR A 65 -2.94 -0.73 15.28
C TYR A 65 -2.67 0.13 14.04
N ILE A 66 -3.05 1.41 14.07
CA ILE A 66 -2.81 2.33 12.95
C ILE A 66 -1.31 2.52 12.69
N LEU A 67 -0.51 2.68 13.75
CA LEU A 67 0.94 2.80 13.63
C LEU A 67 1.58 1.52 13.10
N ALA A 68 1.10 0.35 13.52
CA ALA A 68 1.55 -0.94 12.99
C ALA A 68 1.21 -1.07 11.49
N LEU A 69 0.04 -0.60 11.09
CA LEU A 69 -0.39 -0.61 9.69
C LEU A 69 0.46 0.32 8.81
N ALA A 70 0.80 1.51 9.32
CA ALA A 70 1.74 2.41 8.67
C ALA A 70 3.14 1.79 8.55
N SER A 71 3.64 1.14 9.61
CA SER A 71 4.92 0.41 9.58
C SER A 71 4.93 -0.73 8.56
N ARG A 72 3.82 -1.47 8.42
CA ARG A 72 3.66 -2.52 7.40
C ARG A 72 3.74 -1.94 5.99
N ASN A 73 3.16 -0.76 5.74
CA ASN A 73 3.26 -0.10 4.44
C ASN A 73 4.70 0.35 4.13
N ILE A 74 5.45 0.82 5.12
CA ILE A 74 6.90 1.08 4.95
C ILE A 74 7.63 -0.21 4.55
N GLN A 75 7.38 -1.33 5.25
CA GLN A 75 8.00 -2.61 4.94
C GLN A 75 7.68 -3.07 3.51
N ASN A 76 6.41 -2.99 3.10
CA ASN A 76 5.97 -3.33 1.75
C ASN A 76 6.65 -2.45 0.69
N GLY A 77 6.70 -1.13 0.92
CA GLY A 77 7.35 -0.23 -0.03
C GLY A 77 8.86 -0.45 -0.13
N VAL A 78 9.54 -0.73 0.99
CA VAL A 78 10.96 -1.11 0.98
C VAL A 78 11.18 -2.41 0.21
N LEU A 79 10.30 -3.40 0.36
CA LEU A 79 10.36 -4.66 -0.39
C LEU A 79 10.20 -4.42 -1.90
N LEU A 80 9.21 -3.61 -2.32
CA LEU A 80 9.00 -3.27 -3.73
C LEU A 80 10.18 -2.49 -4.31
N LEU A 81 10.77 -1.54 -3.58
CA LEU A 81 11.96 -0.82 -4.04
C LEU A 81 13.18 -1.74 -4.10
N THR A 82 13.34 -2.66 -3.16
CA THR A 82 14.44 -3.63 -3.17
C THR A 82 14.31 -4.54 -4.39
N LEU A 83 13.12 -5.09 -4.63
CA LEU A 83 12.88 -5.98 -5.77
C LEU A 83 12.89 -5.24 -7.11
N GLY A 84 12.41 -4.00 -7.15
CA GLY A 84 12.30 -3.20 -8.38
C GLY A 84 13.59 -2.50 -8.78
N CYS A 85 14.31 -1.90 -7.83
CA CYS A 85 15.51 -1.10 -8.10
C CYS A 85 16.80 -1.90 -7.95
N TYR A 86 16.90 -2.72 -6.88
CA TYR A 86 18.15 -3.39 -6.50
C TYR A 86 18.27 -4.79 -7.11
N LEU A 87 17.38 -5.72 -6.74
CA LEU A 87 17.43 -7.11 -7.21
C LEU A 87 16.93 -7.26 -8.64
N ARG A 88 16.06 -6.35 -9.10
CA ARG A 88 15.45 -6.35 -10.44
C ARG A 88 14.77 -7.67 -10.82
N ASP A 89 14.29 -8.42 -9.82
CA ASP A 89 13.59 -9.69 -10.02
C ASP A 89 12.09 -9.45 -10.22
N ARG A 90 11.64 -9.59 -11.46
CA ARG A 90 10.24 -9.35 -11.85
C ARG A 90 9.27 -10.41 -11.31
N ARG A 91 9.73 -11.64 -11.06
CA ARG A 91 8.87 -12.72 -10.54
C ARG A 91 8.60 -12.49 -9.07
N ALA A 92 9.66 -12.24 -8.31
CA ALA A 92 9.53 -11.89 -6.89
C ALA A 92 8.73 -10.59 -6.72
N LEU A 93 8.96 -9.58 -7.56
CA LEU A 93 8.19 -8.33 -7.55
C LEU A 93 6.69 -8.57 -7.79
N GLY A 94 6.35 -9.41 -8.78
CA GLY A 94 4.97 -9.80 -9.04
C GLY A 94 4.32 -10.55 -7.87
N ALA A 95 5.05 -11.47 -7.23
CA ALA A 95 4.59 -12.17 -6.04
C ALA A 95 4.36 -11.22 -4.86
N SER A 96 5.26 -10.25 -4.63
CA SER A 96 5.10 -9.25 -3.58
C SER A 96 3.87 -8.38 -3.79
N VAL A 97 3.60 -7.94 -5.03
CA VAL A 97 2.36 -7.20 -5.35
C VAL A 97 1.11 -8.05 -5.09
N ALA A 98 1.16 -9.36 -5.37
CA ALA A 98 0.05 -10.27 -5.06
C ALA A 98 -0.14 -10.49 -3.54
N VAL A 99 0.93 -10.51 -2.74
CA VAL A 99 0.81 -10.57 -1.27
C VAL A 99 0.22 -9.28 -0.70
N MET A 100 0.61 -8.14 -1.25
CA MET A 100 0.00 -6.85 -0.91
C MET A 100 -1.49 -6.81 -1.28
N ALA A 101 -1.89 -7.54 -2.32
CA ALA A 101 -3.28 -7.71 -2.67
C ALA A 101 -4.13 -8.36 -1.59
N ILE A 102 -3.63 -9.47 -1.09
CA ILE A 102 -4.28 -10.21 -0.02
C ILE A 102 -4.37 -9.33 1.23
N SER A 103 -3.33 -8.55 1.50
CA SER A 103 -3.29 -7.62 2.63
C SER A 103 -4.36 -6.53 2.52
N ALA A 104 -4.54 -5.92 1.34
CA ALA A 104 -5.56 -4.90 1.11
C ALA A 104 -6.99 -5.45 1.25
N VAL A 105 -7.24 -6.70 0.85
CA VAL A 105 -8.52 -7.37 1.09
C VAL A 105 -8.75 -7.58 2.59
N ALA A 106 -7.72 -7.98 3.34
CA ALA A 106 -7.81 -8.11 4.79
C ALA A 106 -8.08 -6.75 5.45
N ASP A 107 -7.45 -5.67 4.98
CA ASP A 107 -7.69 -4.32 5.48
C ASP A 107 -9.13 -3.86 5.23
N ALA A 108 -9.65 -4.10 4.02
CA ALA A 108 -11.04 -3.81 3.68
C ALA A 108 -12.01 -4.56 4.62
N TRP A 109 -11.70 -5.81 4.95
CA TRP A 109 -12.48 -6.60 5.89
C TRP A 109 -12.42 -6.04 7.33
N ILE A 110 -11.24 -5.59 7.77
CA ILE A 110 -11.04 -4.98 9.09
C ILE A 110 -11.80 -3.66 9.19
N VAL A 111 -11.68 -2.77 8.20
CA VAL A 111 -12.43 -1.50 8.16
C VAL A 111 -13.94 -1.76 8.12
N GLY A 112 -14.40 -2.79 7.41
CA GLY A 112 -15.82 -3.16 7.37
C GLY A 112 -16.38 -3.65 8.71
N LYS A 113 -15.54 -4.23 9.58
CA LYS A 113 -15.95 -4.71 10.90
C LYS A 113 -15.75 -3.69 12.03
N PHE A 114 -14.64 -2.94 11.99
CA PHE A 114 -14.19 -2.11 13.11
C PHE A 114 -14.13 -0.60 12.78
N GLY A 115 -14.40 -0.24 11.54
CA GLY A 115 -14.29 1.12 11.02
C GLY A 115 -15.56 1.64 10.35
N VAL A 116 -15.39 2.69 9.56
CA VAL A 116 -16.46 3.34 8.81
C VAL A 116 -16.72 2.56 7.51
N LYS A 117 -17.88 1.92 7.42
CA LYS A 117 -18.24 1.03 6.30
C LYS A 117 -18.23 1.73 4.95
N GLU A 118 -18.52 3.04 4.89
CA GLU A 118 -18.44 3.80 3.64
C GLU A 118 -17.02 3.91 3.07
N MET A 119 -15.97 3.79 3.90
CA MET A 119 -14.57 3.88 3.45
C MET A 119 -13.99 2.55 2.96
N VAL A 120 -14.69 1.43 3.14
CA VAL A 120 -14.29 0.10 2.67
C VAL A 120 -14.15 0.08 1.14
N TRP A 121 -15.03 0.78 0.43
CA TRP A 121 -15.00 0.86 -1.03
C TRP A 121 -13.76 1.58 -1.56
N GLY A 122 -13.22 2.56 -0.82
CA GLY A 122 -11.99 3.25 -1.18
C GLY A 122 -10.78 2.31 -1.20
N HIS A 123 -10.69 1.41 -0.21
CA HIS A 123 -9.64 0.39 -0.14
C HIS A 123 -9.78 -0.64 -1.25
N VAL A 124 -10.99 -1.17 -1.49
CA VAL A 124 -11.23 -2.18 -2.53
C VAL A 124 -11.02 -1.60 -3.94
N PHE A 125 -11.52 -0.39 -4.22
CA PHE A 125 -11.41 0.22 -5.55
C PHE A 125 -10.00 0.72 -5.85
N GLY A 126 -9.34 1.37 -4.88
CA GLY A 126 -7.93 1.79 -5.02
C GLY A 126 -7.00 0.60 -5.24
N PHE A 127 -7.25 -0.48 -4.52
CA PHE A 127 -6.51 -1.72 -4.62
C PHE A 127 -6.74 -2.46 -5.96
N CYS A 128 -7.98 -2.62 -6.40
CA CYS A 128 -8.32 -3.23 -7.69
C CYS A 128 -7.81 -2.42 -8.89
N THR A 129 -7.71 -1.10 -8.78
CA THR A 129 -7.13 -0.26 -9.84
C THR A 129 -5.62 -0.42 -9.90
N ALA A 130 -4.95 -0.49 -8.73
CA ALA A 130 -3.51 -0.70 -8.64
C ALA A 130 -3.09 -2.11 -9.10
N VAL A 131 -3.83 -3.15 -8.70
CA VAL A 131 -3.56 -4.53 -9.11
C VAL A 131 -4.18 -4.92 -10.44
N GLY A 132 -5.23 -4.26 -10.91
CA GLY A 132 -5.68 -4.36 -12.30
C GLY A 132 -4.63 -3.82 -13.27
N GLY A 133 -4.01 -2.68 -12.94
CA GLY A 133 -2.81 -2.19 -13.62
C GLY A 133 -1.63 -3.16 -13.52
N GLY A 134 -1.38 -3.69 -12.31
CA GLY A 134 -0.36 -4.73 -12.05
C GLY A 134 -0.61 -6.08 -12.74
N GLY A 135 -1.86 -6.47 -12.98
CA GLY A 135 -2.26 -7.73 -13.61
C GLY A 135 -2.03 -7.72 -15.12
N TRP A 136 -2.25 -6.57 -15.76
CA TRP A 136 -1.80 -6.33 -17.13
C TRP A 136 -0.27 -6.40 -17.27
N LEU A 137 0.44 -6.07 -16.18
CA LEU A 137 1.90 -6.16 -16.05
C LEU A 137 2.40 -7.58 -15.73
N LEU A 138 1.62 -8.39 -15.01
CA LEU A 138 1.87 -9.82 -14.75
C LEU A 138 1.69 -10.68 -16.01
N ARG A 139 1.07 -10.18 -17.09
CA ARG A 139 1.00 -10.91 -18.38
C ARG A 139 2.38 -11.12 -19.02
N GLY A 140 3.42 -10.46 -18.53
CA GLY A 140 4.83 -10.79 -18.82
C GLY A 140 5.41 -11.97 -18.01
N LEU A 141 4.63 -12.64 -17.15
CA LEU A 141 5.04 -13.86 -16.41
C LEU A 141 4.77 -15.16 -17.17
N ILE A 142 3.97 -15.11 -18.23
CA ILE A 142 3.55 -16.29 -19.01
C ILE A 142 4.17 -16.27 -20.43
N SER A 143 4.96 -15.25 -20.78
CA SER A 143 5.62 -15.15 -22.09
C SER A 143 7.13 -15.03 -21.98
#